data_AF-A0A529V569-F1
#
_entry.id   AF-A0A529V569-F1
#
_cell.length_a   1.000
_cell.length_b   1.000
_cell.length_c   1.000
_cell.angle_alpha   90.00
_cell.angle_beta   90.00
_cell.angle_gamma   90.00
#
_symmetry.space_group_name_H-M   'P 1'
#
loop_
_entity.id
_entity.type
_entity.pdbx_description
1 polymer ?
#
loop_
_entity_poly.entity_id
_entity_poly.type
_entity_poly.pdbx_seq_one_letter_code
_entity_poly.pdbx_strand_id
1 'polypeptide(L)' 'MTAHARIKPEFTPGQVVQYGDGWKAFVLAPACAAGFLRLENIYDDDGRFAIVAEKDLEPAELDADELYMCGLAPTQSPC' A
#
# COMPACT_ATOMS: atom_id res chain seq x y z
N MET A 1 29.82 -16.52 4.39
CA MET A 1 28.38 -16.58 4.73
C MET A 1 27.75 -15.31 4.19
N THR A 2 27.21 -15.36 2.98
CA THR A 2 26.65 -14.18 2.32
C THR A 2 25.18 -14.10 2.70
N ALA A 3 24.84 -13.18 3.61
CA ALA A 3 23.44 -12.84 3.84
C ALA A 3 22.96 -12.15 2.56
N HIS A 4 22.16 -12.87 1.76
CA HIS A 4 21.31 -12.22 0.78
C HIS A 4 20.27 -11.43 1.56
N ALA A 5 20.60 -10.18 1.90
CA ALA A 5 19.60 -9.21 2.27
C ALA A 5 18.62 -9.20 1.10
N ARG A 6 17.45 -9.83 1.28
CA ARG A 6 16.29 -9.57 0.44
C ARG A 6 16.15 -8.05 0.47
N ILE A 7 16.40 -7.41 -0.66
CA ILE A 7 16.03 -6.02 -0.86
C ILE A 7 14.52 -6.03 -0.62
N LYS A 8 14.09 -5.55 0.55
CA LYS A 8 12.67 -5.31 0.80
C LYS A 8 12.22 -4.38 -0.33
N PRO A 9 11.10 -4.66 -1.02
CA PRO A 9 10.55 -3.65 -1.91
C PRO A 9 10.35 -2.39 -1.09
N GLU A 10 11.05 -1.33 -1.47
CA GLU A 10 10.88 -0.01 -0.87
C GLU A 10 9.45 0.40 -1.20
N PHE A 11 8.57 0.42 -0.20
CA PHE A 11 7.19 0.82 -0.40
C PHE A 11 7.15 2.29 -0.80
N THR A 12 6.61 2.57 -1.99
CA THR A 12 6.61 3.94 -2.52
C THR A 12 5.29 4.64 -2.22
N PRO A 13 5.27 5.96 -1.97
CA PRO A 13 4.03 6.73 -1.92
C PRO A 13 3.12 6.46 -3.11
N GLY A 14 1.83 6.26 -2.85
CA GLY A 14 0.82 5.89 -3.86
C GLY A 14 0.74 4.38 -4.16
N GLN A 15 1.67 3.55 -3.67
CA GLN A 15 1.52 2.11 -3.77
C GLN A 15 0.36 1.63 -2.90
N VAL A 16 -0.42 0.67 -3.42
CA VAL A 16 -1.44 -0.03 -2.62
C VAL A 16 -0.84 -1.25 -1.93
N VAL A 17 -1.04 -1.33 -0.62
CA VAL A 17 -0.53 -2.38 0.26
C VAL A 17 -1.67 -2.98 1.08
N GLN A 18 -1.42 -4.16 1.63
CA GLN A 18 -2.32 -4.83 2.55
C GLN A 18 -1.65 -5.14 3.89
N TYR A 19 -2.44 -5.15 4.97
CA TYR A 19 -1.99 -5.50 6.32
C TYR A 19 -3.13 -6.05 7.18
N GLY A 20 -2.78 -6.72 8.28
CA GLY A 20 -3.75 -7.31 9.21
C GLY A 20 -4.68 -8.30 8.53
N ASP A 21 -5.97 -8.25 8.86
CA ASP A 21 -7.01 -9.10 8.30
C ASP A 21 -7.47 -8.64 6.89
N GLY A 22 -6.52 -8.33 6.01
CA GLY A 22 -6.79 -7.96 4.62
C GLY A 22 -7.16 -6.50 4.37
N TRP A 23 -6.85 -5.58 5.30
CA TRP A 23 -7.03 -4.15 5.08
C TRP A 23 -6.16 -3.68 3.92
N LYS A 24 -6.74 -2.96 2.96
CA LYS A 24 -6.02 -2.35 1.84
C LYS A 24 -5.89 -0.85 2.03
N ALA A 25 -4.71 -0.32 1.75
CA ALA A 25 -4.39 1.07 2.00
C ALA A 25 -3.35 1.61 1.02
N PHE A 26 -3.38 2.92 0.78
CA PHE A 26 -2.34 3.64 0.07
C PHE A 26 -1.18 3.96 1.01
N VAL A 27 0.05 3.74 0.55
CA VAL A 27 1.24 4.29 1.21
C VAL A 27 1.25 5.80 1.03
N LEU A 28 1.24 6.56 2.13
CA LEU A 28 1.34 8.01 2.07
C LEU A 28 2.79 8.45 2.16
N ALA A 29 3.48 8.04 3.22
CA ALA A 29 4.85 8.45 3.52
C ALA A 29 5.43 7.62 4.67
N PRO A 30 6.76 7.66 4.89
CA PRO A 30 7.36 7.20 6.13
C PRO A 30 6.73 7.88 7.35
N ALA A 31 6.63 7.14 8.45
CA ALA A 31 6.31 7.70 9.77
C ALA A 31 7.55 8.32 10.41
N CYS A 32 7.36 9.04 11.52
CA CYS A 32 8.49 9.59 12.29
C CYS A 32 9.35 8.49 12.91
N ALA A 33 8.73 7.38 13.33
CA ALA A 33 9.44 6.20 13.81
C ALA A 33 9.95 5.37 12.63
N ALA A 34 11.25 5.04 12.65
CA ALA A 34 11.88 4.22 11.62
C ALA A 34 11.24 2.82 11.52
N GLY A 35 11.07 2.32 10.30
CA GLY A 35 10.46 1.02 10.02
C GLY A 35 8.93 1.01 10.05
N PHE A 36 8.29 2.18 10.08
CA PHE A 36 6.84 2.35 10.04
C PHE A 36 6.43 3.29 8.90
N LEU A 37 5.29 3.02 8.28
CA LEU A 37 4.69 3.84 7.24
C LEU A 37 3.34 4.39 7.69
N ARG A 38 3.02 5.59 7.21
CA ARG A 38 1.68 6.18 7.26
C ARG A 38 0.90 5.70 6.04
N LEU A 39 -0.28 5.17 6.28
CA LEU A 39 -1.15 4.60 5.26
C LEU A 39 -2.54 5.24 5.32
N GLU A 40 -3.22 5.36 4.19
CA GLU A 40 -4.64 5.77 4.11
C GLU A 40 -5.48 4.58 3.67
N ASN A 41 -6.46 4.17 4.49
CA ASN A 41 -7.29 3.01 4.20
C ASN A 41 -8.28 3.32 3.06
N ILE A 42 -8.36 2.41 2.07
CA ILE A 42 -9.21 2.60 0.88
C ILE A 42 -10.70 2.56 1.24
N TYR A 43 -11.08 1.70 2.17
CA TYR A 43 -12.47 1.44 2.54
C TYR A 43 -12.89 2.11 3.85
N ASP A 44 -12.14 3.12 4.30
CA ASP A 44 -12.47 3.88 5.51
C ASP A 44 -13.03 5.25 5.13
N ASP A 45 -14.35 5.38 5.20
CA ASP A 45 -15.07 6.62 4.88
C ASP A 45 -14.72 7.78 5.83
N ASP A 46 -14.18 7.48 7.02
CA ASP A 46 -13.73 8.51 7.96
C ASP A 46 -12.36 9.10 7.57
N GLY A 47 -11.70 8.57 6.53
CA GLY A 47 -10.41 9.05 6.03
C GLY A 47 -9.29 8.93 7.06
N ARG A 48 -9.35 7.94 7.96
CA ARG A 48 -8.32 7.77 8.99
C ARG A 48 -7.07 7.18 8.38
N PHE A 49 -5.93 7.66 8.86
CA PHE A 49 -4.65 7.06 8.53
C PHE A 49 -4.22 6.05 9.59
N ALA A 50 -3.51 5.01 9.16
CA ALA A 50 -2.85 4.03 10.03
C ALA A 50 -1.33 4.25 10.04
N ILE A 51 -0.68 3.87 11.14
CA ILE A 51 0.78 3.75 11.21
C ILE A 51 1.09 2.27 11.41
N VAL A 52 1.71 1.66 10.39
CA VAL A 52 1.93 0.20 10.33
C VAL A 52 3.41 -0.09 10.13
N ALA A 53 3.92 -1.13 10.79
CA ALA A 53 5.31 -1.52 10.61
C ALA A 53 5.51 -2.09 9.19
N GLU A 54 6.60 -1.68 8.53
CA GLU A 54 6.94 -2.13 7.17
C GLU A 54 7.07 -3.64 7.03
N LYS A 55 7.31 -4.36 8.12
CA LYS A 55 7.45 -5.83 8.11
C LYS A 55 6.10 -6.55 8.05
N ASP A 56 5.02 -5.85 8.35
CA ASP A 56 3.66 -6.39 8.40
C ASP A 56 2.86 -5.96 7.15
N LEU A 57 3.54 -5.36 6.18
CA LEU A 57 2.97 -4.90 4.91
C LEU A 57 3.36 -5.83 3.76
N GLU A 58 2.41 -6.02 2.87
CA GLU A 58 2.58 -6.73 1.60
C GLU A 58 1.97 -5.89 0.47
N PRO A 59 2.47 -5.97 -0.77
CA PRO A 59 1.74 -5.42 -1.91
C PRO A 59 0.33 -6.02 -1.99
N ALA A 60 -0.69 -5.19 -2.21
CA ALA A 60 -2.06 -5.69 -2.35
C ALA A 60 -2.29 -6.23 -3.76
N GLU A 61 -2.95 -7.39 -3.86
CA GLU A 61 -3.60 -7.80 -5.10
C GLU A 61 -4.93 -7.04 -5.22
N LEU A 62 -5.18 -6.45 -6.40
CA LEU A 62 -6.38 -5.65 -6.67
C LEU A 62 -7.20 -6.31 -7.76
N ASP A 63 -8.51 -6.42 -7.53
CA ASP A 63 -9.46 -6.78 -8.57
C ASP A 63 -9.78 -5.59 -9.50
N ALA A 64 -10.66 -5.80 -10.48
CA ALA A 64 -10.99 -4.78 -11.47
C ALA A 64 -11.68 -3.54 -10.86
N ASP A 65 -12.55 -3.74 -9.87
CA ASP A 65 -13.29 -2.66 -9.23
C ASP A 65 -12.33 -1.87 -8.33
N GLU A 66 -11.44 -2.56 -7.63
CA GLU A 66 -10.40 -1.96 -6.81
C GLU A 66 -9.39 -1.14 -7.62
N LEU A 67 -8.97 -1.65 -8.77
CA LEU A 67 -8.14 -0.89 -9.71
C LEU A 67 -8.84 0.39 -10.16
N TYR A 68 -10.14 0.32 -10.44
CA TYR A 68 -10.93 1.50 -10.82
C TYR A 68 -11.05 2.51 -9.67
N MET A 69 -11.45 2.05 -8.48
CA MET A 69 -11.56 2.90 -7.28
C MET A 69 -10.25 3.58 -6.91
N CYS A 70 -9.12 2.89 -7.11
CA CYS A 70 -7.79 3.42 -6.84
C CYS A 70 -7.24 4.33 -7.96
N GLY A 71 -7.97 4.53 -9.06
CA GLY A 71 -7.48 5.28 -10.22
C GLY A 71 -6.31 4.60 -10.95
N LEU A 72 -6.15 3.29 -10.77
CA LEU A 72 -5.09 2.46 -11.36
C LEU A 72 -5.60 1.62 -12.54
N ALA A 73 -6.90 1.61 -12.81
CA ALA A 73 -7.47 0.95 -13.97
C ALA A 73 -6.84 1.52 -15.25
N PRO A 74 -6.50 0.66 -16.23
CA PRO A 74 -6.02 1.13 -17.52
C PRO A 74 -7.04 2.06 -18.13
N THR A 75 -6.62 3.27 -18.49
CA THR A 75 -7.47 4.19 -19.25
C THR A 75 -7.85 3.50 -20.54
N GLN A 76 -9.15 3.26 -20.76
CA GLN A 76 -9.62 2.90 -22.09
C GLN A 76 -9.30 4.10 -23.00
N SER A 77 -8.28 3.98 -23.85
CA SER A 77 -8.04 4.95 -24.92
C SER A 77 -9.34 5.11 -25.70
N PRO A 78 -9.84 6.34 -25.91
CA PRO A 78 -10.99 6.53 -26.78
C PRO A 78 -10.60 6.04 -28.18
N CYS A 79 -11.41 5.14 -28.73
CA CYS A 79 -11.27 4.62 -30.08
C CYS A 79 -11.31 5.73 -31.14
#